data_AF-A0A6C0AZM0-F1
#
_entry.id   AF-A0A6C0AZM0-F1
#
_cell.length_a   1.000
_cell.length_b   1.000
_cell.length_c   1.000
_cell.angle_alpha   90.00
_cell.angle_beta   90.00
_cell.angle_gamma   90.00
#
_symmetry.space_group_name_H-M   'P 1'
#
loop_
_entity.id
_entity.type
_entity.pdbx_description
1 polymer ?
#
loop_
_entity_poly.entity_id
_entity_poly.type
_entity_poly.pdbx_seq_one_letter_code
_entity_poly.pdbx_strand_id
1 'polypeptide(L)'
;MSQYNPEEFVYHYRWGKEIPDYYCFREELYCGTFPEEWARTHCAGTGPHDCKDCLRNGSWNGVFIGYCSKCAHEVYKGNRGRGFIAIGEEDKGSEYFSAFESYLYQILPDDVGDKDFMDSAELVNTMEKTELLERLVSVEIEEMYHKIHVTDTIEYVIDRVGDKENPVLQ
;
A
#
# COMPACT_ATOMS: atom_id res chain seq x y z
N MET A 1 -33.98 3.77 -3.06
CA MET A 1 -32.51 3.65 -2.97
C MET A 1 -32.19 2.20 -3.32
N SER A 2 -31.52 1.95 -4.44
CA SER A 2 -31.08 0.59 -4.78
C SER A 2 -30.09 0.11 -3.70
N GLN A 3 -30.25 -1.11 -3.22
CA GLN A 3 -29.27 -1.73 -2.34
C GLN A 3 -27.99 -1.97 -3.15
N TYR A 4 -26.85 -1.50 -2.63
CA TYR A 4 -25.54 -1.79 -3.18
C TYR A 4 -25.32 -3.31 -3.17
N ASN A 5 -25.05 -3.88 -4.35
CA ASN A 5 -24.69 -5.28 -4.49
C ASN A 5 -23.18 -5.36 -4.79
N PRO A 6 -22.33 -5.79 -3.84
CA PRO A 6 -20.89 -5.83 -4.03
C PRO A 6 -20.42 -6.84 -5.10
N GLU A 7 -21.30 -7.73 -5.57
CA GLU A 7 -21.00 -8.74 -6.60
C GLU A 7 -21.29 -8.27 -8.04
N GLU A 8 -21.77 -7.04 -8.21
CA GLU A 8 -22.04 -6.44 -9.52
C GLU A 8 -20.83 -5.65 -10.03
N PHE A 9 -20.58 -5.71 -11.34
CA PHE A 9 -19.61 -4.83 -11.99
C PHE A 9 -20.25 -3.47 -12.26
N VAL A 10 -19.62 -2.41 -11.79
CA VAL A 10 -20.05 -1.03 -12.06
C VAL A 10 -19.01 -0.35 -12.95
N TYR A 11 -19.38 -0.05 -14.19
CA TYR A 11 -18.46 0.51 -15.19
C TYR A 11 -18.53 2.03 -15.22
N HIS A 12 -17.37 2.66 -15.38
CA HIS A 12 -17.21 4.11 -15.46
C HIS A 12 -16.63 4.52 -16.80
N TYR A 13 -17.32 5.42 -17.50
CA TYR A 13 -16.97 5.88 -18.84
C TYR A 13 -16.80 7.41 -18.86
N ARG A 14 -15.74 7.89 -19.48
CA ARG A 14 -15.60 9.28 -19.93
C ARG A 14 -16.31 9.48 -21.27
N TRP A 15 -16.83 10.69 -21.47
CA TRP A 15 -17.60 11.04 -22.66
C TRP A 15 -16.86 10.70 -23.96
N GLY A 16 -17.52 9.90 -24.82
CA GLY A 16 -17.01 9.56 -26.16
C GLY A 16 -16.06 8.36 -26.23
N LYS A 17 -15.84 7.62 -25.13
CA LYS A 17 -15.07 6.36 -25.16
C LYS A 17 -16.01 5.13 -25.23
N GLU A 18 -15.63 4.15 -26.07
CA GLU A 18 -16.30 2.83 -26.14
C GLU A 18 -15.83 1.87 -25.05
N ILE A 19 -14.59 2.04 -24.59
CA ILE A 19 -13.96 1.26 -23.52
C ILE A 19 -14.12 2.05 -22.21
N PRO A 20 -14.54 1.40 -21.12
CA PRO A 20 -14.59 2.07 -19.82
C PRO A 20 -13.19 2.51 -19.38
N ASP A 21 -13.08 3.62 -18.65
CA ASP A 21 -11.78 4.01 -18.08
C ASP A 21 -11.41 3.05 -16.92
N TYR A 22 -12.41 2.67 -16.12
CA TYR A 22 -12.30 1.65 -15.08
C TYR A 22 -13.67 1.05 -14.75
N TYR A 23 -13.67 -0.05 -13.99
CA TYR A 23 -14.85 -0.59 -13.33
C TYR A 23 -14.58 -0.88 -11.85
N CYS A 24 -15.64 -0.84 -11.05
CA CYS A 24 -15.62 -1.23 -9.65
C CYS A 24 -16.20 -2.64 -9.49
N PHE A 25 -15.52 -3.48 -8.72
CA PHE A 25 -15.99 -4.80 -8.32
C PHE A 25 -15.50 -5.11 -6.91
N ARG A 26 -16.43 -5.46 -6.00
CA ARG A 26 -16.12 -5.70 -4.57
C ARG A 26 -15.28 -4.58 -3.95
N GLU A 27 -15.69 -3.34 -4.18
CA GLU A 27 -15.05 -2.11 -3.65
C GLU A 27 -13.65 -1.82 -4.21
N GLU A 28 -13.14 -2.64 -5.14
CA GLU A 28 -11.85 -2.45 -5.80
C GLU A 28 -12.05 -1.87 -7.21
N LEU A 29 -11.15 -0.99 -7.63
CA LEU A 29 -11.17 -0.39 -8.97
C LEU A 29 -10.20 -1.12 -9.90
N TYR A 30 -10.67 -1.47 -11.09
CA TYR A 30 -9.91 -2.19 -12.11
C TYR A 30 -9.90 -1.42 -13.41
N CYS A 31 -8.79 -1.48 -14.15
CA CYS A 31 -8.71 -0.89 -15.48
C CYS A 31 -9.84 -1.45 -16.34
N GLY A 32 -10.45 -0.61 -17.19
CA GLY A 32 -11.63 -1.01 -17.95
C GLY A 32 -11.44 -2.21 -18.87
N THR A 33 -10.19 -2.53 -19.22
CA THR A 33 -9.81 -3.69 -20.02
C THR A 33 -9.23 -4.85 -19.19
N PHE A 34 -9.13 -4.71 -17.87
CA PHE A 34 -8.67 -5.77 -16.99
C PHE A 34 -9.67 -6.94 -17.00
N PRO A 35 -9.23 -8.19 -17.21
CA PRO A 35 -10.16 -9.32 -17.33
C PRO A 35 -11.02 -9.53 -16.08
N GLU A 36 -12.34 -9.45 -16.24
CA GLU A 36 -13.33 -9.64 -15.17
C GLU A 36 -13.19 -10.99 -14.46
N GLU A 37 -12.85 -12.05 -15.22
CA GLU A 37 -12.59 -13.37 -14.65
C GLU A 37 -11.43 -13.33 -13.65
N TRP A 38 -10.40 -12.52 -13.89
CA TRP A 38 -9.26 -12.39 -12.98
C TRP A 38 -9.62 -11.57 -11.75
N ALA A 39 -10.45 -10.53 -11.90
CA ALA A 39 -10.98 -9.75 -10.78
C ALA A 39 -11.82 -10.62 -9.82
N ARG A 40 -12.54 -11.61 -10.35
CA ARG A 40 -13.32 -12.58 -9.55
C ARG A 40 -12.49 -13.68 -8.92
N THR A 41 -11.28 -13.95 -9.42
CA THR A 41 -10.49 -15.14 -9.08
C THR A 41 -9.06 -14.79 -8.68
N HIS A 42 -8.90 -13.80 -7.80
CA HIS A 42 -7.63 -13.61 -7.10
C HIS A 42 -7.30 -14.85 -6.27
N CYS A 43 -6.07 -15.35 -6.39
CA CYS A 43 -5.52 -16.26 -5.41
C CYS A 43 -5.30 -15.52 -4.08
N ALA A 44 -5.47 -16.22 -2.96
CA ALA A 44 -5.25 -15.64 -1.64
C ALA A 44 -3.83 -15.03 -1.53
N GLY A 45 -3.74 -13.82 -0.97
CA GLY A 45 -2.45 -13.11 -0.85
C GLY A 45 -2.00 -12.41 -2.14
N THR A 46 -2.89 -12.24 -3.13
CA THR A 46 -2.59 -11.54 -4.39
C THR A 46 -3.66 -10.50 -4.72
N GLY A 47 -3.34 -9.58 -5.63
CA GLY A 47 -4.27 -8.54 -6.06
C GLY A 47 -4.20 -7.28 -5.17
N PRO A 48 -4.99 -6.25 -5.51
CA PRO A 48 -4.89 -4.92 -4.90
C PRO A 48 -5.26 -4.92 -3.41
N HIS A 49 -6.16 -5.82 -2.99
CA HIS A 49 -6.60 -5.91 -1.60
C HIS A 49 -5.58 -6.61 -0.69
N ASP A 50 -5.06 -7.77 -1.11
CA ASP A 50 -4.30 -8.67 -0.24
C ASP A 50 -2.78 -8.51 -0.37
N CYS A 51 -2.28 -7.88 -1.43
CA CYS A 51 -0.85 -7.78 -1.71
C CYS A 51 -0.39 -6.34 -1.85
N LYS A 52 0.44 -5.87 -0.91
CA LYS A 52 0.99 -4.52 -0.90
C LYS A 52 1.76 -4.17 -2.18
N ASP A 53 2.50 -5.12 -2.75
CA ASP A 53 3.23 -4.89 -4.00
C ASP A 53 2.28 -4.81 -5.21
N CYS A 54 1.18 -5.58 -5.22
CA CYS A 54 0.14 -5.42 -6.24
C CYS A 54 -0.56 -4.07 -6.10
N LEU A 55 -0.90 -3.66 -4.88
CA LEU A 55 -1.51 -2.35 -4.62
C LEU A 55 -0.61 -1.18 -5.04
N ARG A 56 0.71 -1.31 -4.80
CA ARG A 56 1.69 -0.27 -5.10
C ARG A 56 2.11 -0.26 -6.57
N ASN A 57 2.62 -1.39 -7.08
CA ASN A 57 3.24 -1.46 -8.40
C ASN A 57 2.21 -1.77 -9.49
N GLY A 58 1.16 -2.49 -9.12
CA GLY A 58 0.11 -2.99 -10.00
C GLY A 58 -1.11 -2.07 -10.12
N SER A 59 -1.05 -0.89 -9.50
CA SER A 59 -2.12 0.11 -9.58
C SER A 59 -1.58 1.43 -10.12
N TRP A 60 -2.45 2.17 -10.79
CA TRP A 60 -2.17 3.47 -11.36
C TRP A 60 -3.38 4.38 -11.15
N ASN A 61 -3.20 5.54 -10.49
CA ASN A 61 -4.29 6.47 -10.13
C ASN A 61 -5.44 5.77 -9.38
N GLY A 62 -5.12 4.90 -8.42
CA GLY A 62 -6.12 4.16 -7.64
C GLY A 62 -6.76 2.98 -8.38
N VAL A 63 -6.39 2.72 -9.64
CA VAL A 63 -6.99 1.68 -10.47
C VAL A 63 -6.00 0.54 -10.70
N PHE A 64 -6.43 -0.68 -10.44
CA PHE A 64 -5.63 -1.88 -10.62
C PHE A 64 -5.44 -2.21 -12.11
N ILE A 65 -4.19 -2.25 -12.55
CA ILE A 65 -3.77 -2.54 -13.93
C ILE A 65 -3.12 -3.92 -14.07
N GLY A 66 -2.66 -4.53 -12.98
CA GLY A 66 -2.18 -5.91 -13.00
C GLY A 66 -1.32 -6.30 -11.81
N TYR A 67 -0.80 -7.52 -11.83
CA TYR A 67 -0.10 -8.07 -10.65
C TYR A 67 1.34 -7.59 -10.56
N CYS A 68 1.89 -7.50 -9.35
CA CYS A 68 3.34 -7.31 -9.21
C CYS A 68 4.11 -8.51 -9.80
N SER A 69 5.36 -8.30 -10.20
CA SER A 69 6.20 -9.34 -10.82
C SER A 69 6.28 -10.61 -9.96
N LYS A 70 6.36 -10.47 -8.64
CA LYS A 70 6.37 -11.60 -7.70
C LYS A 70 5.10 -12.44 -7.81
N CYS A 71 3.91 -11.84 -7.71
CA CYS A 71 2.65 -12.58 -7.81
C CYS A 71 2.47 -13.19 -9.21
N ALA A 72 2.83 -12.44 -10.26
CA ALA A 72 2.81 -12.93 -11.63
C ALA A 72 3.65 -14.20 -11.80
N HIS A 73 4.88 -14.21 -11.28
CA HIS A 73 5.83 -15.31 -11.45
C HIS A 73 5.61 -16.47 -10.48
N GLU A 74 5.43 -16.17 -9.19
CA GLU A 74 5.39 -17.19 -8.14
C GLU A 74 4.02 -17.87 -8.04
N VAL A 75 2.94 -17.11 -8.22
CA VAL A 75 1.56 -17.61 -8.04
C VAL A 75 0.93 -17.94 -9.38
N TYR A 76 0.92 -17.00 -10.32
CA TYR A 76 0.21 -17.16 -11.60
C TYR A 76 1.04 -17.80 -12.71
N LYS A 77 2.35 -18.02 -12.50
CA LYS A 77 3.28 -18.62 -13.47
C LYS A 77 3.23 -17.94 -14.85
N GLY A 78 3.07 -16.62 -14.86
CA GLY A 78 3.00 -15.82 -16.08
C GLY A 78 1.66 -15.81 -16.81
N ASN A 79 0.64 -16.57 -16.36
CA ASN A 79 -0.66 -16.63 -17.01
C ASN A 79 -1.43 -15.29 -16.98
N ARG A 80 -1.04 -14.37 -16.09
CA ARG A 80 -1.63 -13.03 -15.95
C ARG A 80 -0.65 -11.92 -16.33
N GLY A 81 0.30 -12.22 -17.21
CA GLY A 81 1.35 -11.32 -17.67
C GLY A 81 2.65 -11.47 -16.90
N ARG A 82 3.68 -10.71 -17.32
CA ARG A 82 5.00 -10.62 -16.67
C ARG A 82 5.00 -9.87 -15.34
N GLY A 83 3.98 -9.04 -15.10
CA GLY A 83 3.79 -8.30 -13.87
C GLY A 83 4.68 -7.06 -13.74
N PHE A 84 4.35 -6.24 -12.73
CA PHE A 84 4.91 -4.91 -12.52
C PHE A 84 5.99 -4.88 -11.43
N ILE A 85 7.13 -4.26 -11.73
CA ILE A 85 8.27 -4.07 -10.81
C ILE A 85 8.25 -2.71 -10.13
N ALA A 86 7.62 -1.73 -10.76
CA ALA A 86 7.33 -0.41 -10.22
C ALA A 86 6.00 0.09 -10.80
N ILE A 87 5.53 1.26 -10.34
CA ILE A 87 4.27 1.86 -10.76
C ILE A 87 4.27 2.01 -12.28
N GLY A 88 3.38 1.27 -12.97
CA GLY A 88 3.24 1.25 -14.42
C GLY A 88 4.42 0.67 -15.21
N GLU A 89 5.44 0.13 -14.53
CA GLU A 89 6.61 -0.47 -15.17
C GLU A 89 6.61 -2.00 -15.05
N GLU A 90 6.51 -2.69 -16.18
CA GLU A 90 6.55 -4.15 -16.25
C GLU A 90 7.97 -4.73 -16.16
N ASP A 91 8.07 -5.98 -15.69
CA ASP A 91 9.31 -6.76 -15.69
C ASP A 91 9.75 -7.16 -17.10
N LYS A 92 10.52 -6.29 -17.76
CA LYS A 92 11.07 -6.54 -19.10
C LYS A 92 12.07 -7.69 -19.15
N GLY A 93 12.57 -8.18 -18.01
CA GLY A 93 13.47 -9.33 -17.94
C GLY A 93 12.76 -10.69 -17.99
N SER A 94 11.44 -10.70 -17.80
CA SER A 94 10.61 -11.90 -17.85
C SER A 94 10.32 -12.37 -19.29
N GLU A 95 10.18 -13.68 -19.48
CA GLU A 95 9.77 -14.30 -20.75
C GLU A 95 8.25 -14.31 -20.97
N TYR A 96 7.47 -13.91 -19.97
CA TYR A 96 6.01 -13.89 -20.06
C TYR A 96 5.50 -12.72 -20.90
N PHE A 97 4.25 -12.83 -21.37
CA PHE A 97 3.65 -11.81 -22.22
C PHE A 97 3.48 -10.47 -21.48
N SER A 98 3.53 -9.36 -22.22
CA SER A 98 3.31 -8.02 -21.67
C SER A 98 1.81 -7.74 -21.52
N ALA A 99 1.43 -7.13 -20.40
CA ALA A 99 0.11 -6.56 -20.20
C ALA A 99 -0.18 -5.49 -21.27
N PHE A 100 0.79 -4.61 -21.56
CA PHE A 100 0.67 -3.56 -22.59
C PHE A 100 0.62 -4.10 -24.02
N GLU A 101 1.01 -5.35 -24.25
CA GLU A 101 0.84 -6.05 -25.53
C GLU A 101 -0.40 -6.96 -25.55
N SER A 102 -1.19 -6.99 -24.47
CA SER A 102 -2.37 -7.84 -24.33
C SER A 102 -3.58 -7.05 -23.85
N TYR A 103 -3.99 -7.19 -22.58
CA TYR A 103 -5.22 -6.61 -22.07
C TYR A 103 -5.09 -5.12 -21.76
N LEU A 104 -3.88 -4.56 -21.65
CA LEU A 104 -3.64 -3.10 -21.60
C LEU A 104 -3.24 -2.54 -22.97
N TYR A 105 -3.46 -3.28 -24.06
CA TYR A 105 -3.10 -2.81 -25.39
C TYR A 105 -3.82 -1.49 -25.72
N GLN A 106 -3.05 -0.51 -26.18
CA GLN A 106 -3.49 0.87 -26.48
C GLN A 106 -3.99 1.68 -25.28
N ILE A 107 -3.91 1.14 -24.06
CA ILE A 107 -4.18 1.90 -22.86
C ILE A 107 -2.93 2.72 -22.53
N LEU A 108 -3.04 4.04 -22.64
CA LEU A 108 -2.01 4.94 -22.14
C LEU A 108 -2.14 5.01 -20.61
N PRO A 109 -1.05 4.95 -19.83
CA PRO A 109 -1.12 5.13 -18.38
C PRO A 109 -1.84 6.42 -17.98
N ASP A 110 -1.68 7.49 -18.75
CA ASP A 110 -2.38 8.77 -18.57
C ASP A 110 -3.91 8.71 -18.74
N ASP A 111 -4.43 7.63 -19.31
CA ASP A 111 -5.87 7.36 -19.46
C ASP A 111 -6.44 6.45 -18.37
N VAL A 112 -5.59 5.87 -17.52
CA VAL A 112 -6.01 4.96 -16.46
C VAL A 112 -6.36 5.73 -15.18
N GLY A 113 -7.52 5.42 -14.63
CA GLY A 113 -8.01 5.95 -13.38
C GLY A 113 -8.45 7.40 -13.45
N ASP A 114 -8.75 7.95 -12.28
CA ASP A 114 -9.22 9.31 -12.16
C ASP A 114 -8.07 10.18 -11.65
N LYS A 115 -7.63 11.15 -12.48
CA LYS A 115 -6.57 12.09 -12.10
C LYS A 115 -6.99 13.02 -10.96
N ASP A 116 -8.30 13.11 -10.70
CA ASP A 116 -8.86 13.87 -9.60
C ASP A 116 -8.83 13.07 -8.28
N PHE A 117 -8.58 11.76 -8.33
CA PHE A 117 -8.40 10.91 -7.15
C PHE A 117 -6.92 10.60 -6.92
N MET A 118 -6.45 10.91 -5.72
CA MET A 118 -5.04 10.82 -5.31
C MET A 118 -4.50 9.40 -5.49
N ASP A 119 -3.31 9.29 -6.07
CA ASP A 119 -2.69 8.04 -6.50
C ASP A 119 -2.56 7.08 -5.30
N SER A 120 -3.05 5.84 -5.44
CA SER A 120 -2.90 4.80 -4.41
C SER A 120 -1.43 4.57 -4.04
N ALA A 121 -0.51 4.86 -4.96
CA ALA A 121 0.93 4.89 -4.69
C ALA A 121 1.35 6.00 -3.70
N GLU A 122 0.76 7.20 -3.80
CA GLU A 122 0.99 8.28 -2.85
C GLU A 122 0.37 7.96 -1.48
N LEU A 123 -0.78 7.28 -1.47
CA LEU A 123 -1.42 6.79 -0.24
C LEU A 123 -0.55 5.74 0.47
N VAL A 124 -0.01 4.76 -0.26
CA VAL A 124 0.94 3.76 0.27
C VAL A 124 2.21 4.43 0.81
N ASN A 125 2.81 5.37 0.07
CA ASN A 125 3.96 6.13 0.55
C ASN A 125 3.63 6.93 1.83
N THR A 126 2.43 7.49 1.92
CA THR A 126 1.96 8.22 3.10
C THR A 126 1.77 7.28 4.29
N MET A 127 1.21 6.09 4.08
CA MET A 127 1.08 5.06 5.12
C MET A 127 2.45 4.59 5.62
N GLU A 128 3.39 4.27 4.72
CA GLU A 128 4.76 3.86 5.12
C GLU A 128 5.47 4.97 5.91
N LYS A 129 5.30 6.23 5.49
CA LYS A 129 5.86 7.37 6.21
C LYS A 129 5.23 7.58 7.58
N THR A 130 3.93 7.30 7.72
CA THR A 130 3.20 7.41 8.99
C THR A 130 3.60 6.29 9.95
N GLU A 131 3.69 5.04 9.47
CA GLU A 131 4.20 3.91 10.26
C GLU A 131 5.64 4.15 10.73
N LEU A 132 6.49 4.73 9.88
CA LEU A 132 7.86 5.14 10.26
C LEU A 132 7.85 6.23 11.34
N LEU A 133 6.99 7.23 11.20
CA LEU A 133 6.83 8.31 12.18
C LEU A 133 6.35 7.80 13.53
N GLU A 134 5.35 6.91 13.55
CA GLU A 134 4.87 6.28 14.79
C GLU A 134 5.97 5.49 15.49
N ARG A 135 6.79 4.75 14.73
CA ARG A 135 7.94 4.02 15.29
C ARG A 135 9.00 4.98 15.83
N LEU A 136 9.32 6.06 15.13
CA LEU A 136 10.29 7.06 15.61
C LEU A 136 9.81 7.75 16.88
N VAL A 137 8.53 8.16 16.93
CA VAL A 137 7.92 8.76 18.12
C VAL A 137 7.92 7.79 19.30
N SER A 138 7.68 6.50 19.07
CA SER A 138 7.73 5.50 20.14
C SER A 138 9.13 5.36 20.76
N VAL A 139 10.19 5.42 19.95
CA VAL A 139 11.58 5.37 20.42
C VAL A 139 11.94 6.62 21.21
N GLU A 140 11.55 7.81 20.74
CA GLU A 140 11.80 9.06 21.47
C GLU A 140 11.07 9.11 22.83
N ILE A 141 9.85 8.58 22.89
CA ILE A 141 9.09 8.47 24.14
C ILE A 141 9.79 7.50 25.10
N GLU A 142 10.24 6.33 24.67
CA GLU A 142 10.97 5.38 25.52
C GLU A 142 12.29 5.98 26.06
N GLU A 143 13.06 6.66 25.21
CA GLU A 143 14.28 7.35 25.65
C GLU A 143 13.98 8.47 26.67
N MET A 144 12.87 9.18 26.49
CA MET A 144 12.44 10.23 27.41
C MET A 144 12.00 9.63 28.76
N TYR A 145 11.19 8.56 28.76
CA TYR A 145 10.80 7.84 29.98
C TYR A 145 12.02 7.27 30.72
N HIS A 146 13.00 6.73 29.99
CA HIS A 146 14.23 6.24 30.60
C HIS A 146 15.03 7.36 31.28
N LYS A 147 15.16 8.52 30.64
CA LYS A 147 15.82 9.69 31.23
C LYS A 147 15.10 10.19 32.49
N ILE A 148 13.76 10.28 32.45
CA ILE A 148 12.94 10.69 33.60
C ILE A 148 13.12 9.71 34.77
N HIS A 149 13.07 8.40 34.52
CA HIS A 149 13.25 7.41 35.58
C HIS A 149 14.66 7.42 36.18
N VAL A 150 15.69 7.70 35.38
CA VAL A 150 17.06 7.87 35.89
C VAL A 150 17.16 9.13 36.76
N THR A 151 16.57 10.26 36.36
CA THR A 151 16.57 11.48 37.19
C THR A 151 15.79 11.29 38.50
N ASP A 152 14.61 10.67 38.48
CA ASP A 152 13.83 10.40 39.69
C ASP A 152 14.58 9.47 40.66
N THR A 153 15.30 8.48 40.13
CA THR A 153 16.14 7.59 40.93
C THR A 153 17.34 8.33 41.53
N ILE A 154 17.96 9.24 40.77
CA ILE A 154 19.07 10.06 41.25
C ILE A 154 18.60 11.03 42.35
N GLU A 155 17.48 11.73 42.16
CA GLU A 155 16.92 12.65 43.18
C GLU A 155 16.56 11.90 44.46
N TYR A 156 15.92 10.73 44.36
CA TYR A 156 15.63 9.88 45.51
C TYR A 156 16.88 9.39 46.25
N VAL A 157 17.97 9.11 45.54
CA VAL A 157 19.26 8.72 46.16
C VAL A 157 19.94 9.93 46.80
N ILE A 158 19.90 11.12 46.18
CA ILE A 158 20.47 12.35 46.73
C ILE A 158 19.76 12.73 48.04
N ASP A 159 18.43 12.69 48.11
CA ASP A 159 17.67 12.96 49.35
C ASP A 159 18.04 11.99 50.48
N ARG A 160 18.34 10.72 50.17
CA ARG A 160 18.69 9.71 51.19
C ARG A 160 20.16 9.72 51.63
N VAL A 161 21.06 10.24 50.80
CA VAL A 161 22.49 10.34 51.14
C VAL A 161 22.82 11.72 51.74
N GLY A 162 22.09 12.77 51.39
CA GLY A 162 22.23 14.13 51.96
C GLY A 162 21.92 14.24 53.46
N ASP A 163 21.10 13.34 54.00
CA ASP A 163 20.72 13.32 55.44
C ASP A 163 21.72 12.57 56.36
N LYS A 164 22.85 12.07 55.83
CA LYS A 164 23.81 11.24 56.63
C LYS A 164 25.12 11.92 57.01
N GLU A 165 25.30 13.22 56.78
CA GLU A 165 26.46 13.95 57.31
C GLU A 165 26.06 15.12 58.22
N ASN A 166 25.51 14.81 59.41
CA ASN A 166 25.92 15.49 60.64
C ASN A 166 25.44 14.79 61.94
N PRO A 167 26.23 13.88 62.55
CA PRO A 167 26.17 13.66 63.97
C PRO A 167 27.30 14.45 64.63
N VAL A 168 26.89 15.50 65.33
CA VAL A 168 27.63 16.25 66.35
C VAL A 168 28.51 15.30 67.18
N LEU A 169 29.83 15.46 67.09
CA LEU A 169 30.76 14.98 68.11
C LEU A 169 30.93 16.08 69.17
N GLN A 170 30.65 15.67 70.41
CA GLN A 170 30.88 16.39 71.67
C GLN A 170 32.34 16.76 71.87
#